data_AF-A0A534RKY6-F1
#
_entry.id   AF-A0A534RKY6-F1
#
_cell.length_a   1.000
_cell.length_b   1.000
_cell.length_c   1.000
_cell.angle_alpha   90.00
_cell.angle_beta   90.00
_cell.angle_gamma   90.00
#
_symmetry.space_group_name_H-M   'P 1'
#
loop_
_entity.id
_entity.type
_entity.pdbx_description
1 polymer ?
#
loop_
_entity_poly.entity_id
_entity_poly.type
_entity_poly.pdbx_seq_one_letter_code
_entity_poly.pdbx_strand_id
1 'polypeptide(L)'
;MLLTIQIERTVHGPVIGRTTAIDPGTGRSVPVAVSSQRSTFGDELGSAPAFLEWNDPDVIHGATDFQRAAGKETGTFNWTYVDSRDVAYNMSGKLPIRNPHINPNFPTWGTGEWEWQGFVPVDLSAADVHPRASTVPPSGAIVNGTLVSGFFTNWNNKPAPGFSAADSNFAYGPVYRVQSLSDRVGAILASRLAAPADVINAMEDAGSVDLDGSQLVPQVAAVLRGAALTPAQAQVLRILQSWAADSFWGAGVTGAHRRDRSGSGSYEQGNAVTIMDKLYPRLAHAVFDPWLAPRPNSNDGDSFGMLAGLNPLNDPPRAQGSAYDGGWEGYLQRALRQALNPRIPNGYSQVYCGGANGRGGNLASCRAALKSALQSTIDQLTSIYGSSDPASWTCARANDTRGADPGSGQNDSTRCNPELDDIQYSAIGVGTVPSMPWVNRPTFQQVVQYPAQR
;
A
#
# COMPACT_ATOMS: atom_id res chain seq x y z
N MET A 1 -11.67 42.13 7.00
CA MET A 1 -12.76 41.36 6.35
C MET A 1 -13.13 40.24 7.31
N LEU A 2 -14.38 40.18 7.78
CA LEU A 2 -14.85 39.11 8.67
C LEU A 2 -15.33 37.95 7.80
N LEU A 3 -14.75 36.77 7.95
CA LEU A 3 -15.24 35.55 7.31
C LEU A 3 -16.13 34.82 8.31
N THR A 4 -17.43 34.75 8.03
CA THR A 4 -18.39 33.94 8.79
C THR A 4 -18.71 32.68 7.99
N ILE A 5 -18.54 31.51 8.60
CA ILE A 5 -18.84 30.21 7.98
C ILE A 5 -19.91 29.51 8.84
N GLN A 6 -20.94 28.98 8.21
CA GLN A 6 -21.95 28.12 8.84
C GLN A 6 -21.61 26.66 8.61
N ILE A 7 -21.55 25.88 9.70
CA ILE A 7 -21.33 24.43 9.66
C ILE A 7 -22.64 23.74 10.05
N GLU A 8 -23.08 22.80 9.22
CA GLU A 8 -24.31 22.04 9.43
C GLU A 8 -24.02 20.58 9.78
N ARG A 9 -24.93 19.96 10.53
CA ARG A 9 -24.89 18.53 10.85
C ARG A 9 -26.27 17.91 10.71
N THR A 10 -26.32 16.64 10.31
CA THR A 10 -27.50 15.78 10.40
C THR A 10 -27.37 14.83 11.60
N VAL A 11 -28.30 13.89 11.76
CA VAL A 11 -28.15 12.78 12.71
C VAL A 11 -26.93 11.89 12.37
N HIS A 12 -26.47 11.91 11.12
CA HIS A 12 -25.33 11.14 10.61
C HIS A 12 -24.00 11.89 10.71
N GLY A 13 -23.94 13.09 11.27
CA GLY A 13 -22.70 13.85 11.44
C GLY A 13 -22.60 15.10 10.55
N PRO A 14 -21.40 15.68 10.41
CA PRO A 14 -21.20 16.93 9.66
C PRO A 14 -21.57 16.80 8.19
N VAL A 15 -22.20 17.83 7.62
CA VAL A 15 -22.45 17.93 6.17
C VAL A 15 -21.15 18.31 5.47
N ILE A 16 -20.62 17.42 4.64
CA ILE A 16 -19.34 17.57 3.91
C ILE A 16 -19.52 18.05 2.47
N GLY A 17 -20.75 18.01 1.94
CA GLY A 17 -21.04 18.46 0.59
C GLY A 17 -22.52 18.49 0.29
N ARG A 18 -22.88 19.13 -0.83
CA ARG A 18 -24.23 19.10 -1.41
C ARG A 18 -24.11 18.84 -2.90
N THR A 19 -24.99 18.00 -3.43
CA THR A 19 -25.00 17.60 -4.84
C THR A 19 -26.42 17.21 -5.24
N THR A 20 -26.59 16.64 -6.43
CA THR A 20 -27.81 15.95 -6.85
C THR A 20 -27.58 14.45 -6.93
N ALA A 21 -28.63 13.68 -6.73
CA ALA A 21 -28.66 12.23 -6.92
C ALA A 21 -29.93 11.82 -7.66
N ILE A 22 -29.93 10.64 -8.28
CA ILE A 22 -31.16 10.07 -8.85
C ILE A 22 -31.87 9.28 -7.76
N ASP A 23 -33.09 9.70 -7.43
CA ASP A 23 -33.96 8.98 -6.51
C ASP A 23 -34.34 7.62 -7.13
N PRO A 24 -34.01 6.48 -6.50
CA PRO A 24 -34.29 5.16 -7.05
C PRO A 24 -35.78 4.85 -7.15
N GLY A 25 -36.64 5.48 -6.35
CA GLY A 25 -38.09 5.27 -6.37
C GLY A 25 -38.80 6.04 -7.47
N THR A 26 -38.30 7.23 -7.84
CA THR A 26 -38.96 8.11 -8.82
C THR A 26 -38.18 8.27 -10.14
N GLY A 27 -36.91 7.90 -10.18
CA GLY A 27 -35.99 8.11 -11.31
C GLY A 27 -35.65 9.59 -11.57
N ARG A 28 -36.03 10.50 -10.66
CA ARG A 28 -35.82 11.94 -10.81
C ARG A 28 -34.54 12.39 -10.10
N SER A 29 -33.93 13.44 -10.65
CA SER A 29 -32.85 14.15 -9.97
C SER A 29 -33.40 14.90 -8.76
N VAL A 30 -32.82 14.67 -7.59
CA VAL A 30 -33.17 15.32 -6.32
C VAL A 30 -31.91 15.95 -5.68
N PRO A 31 -32.04 17.13 -5.03
CA PRO A 31 -30.94 17.70 -4.27
C PRO A 31 -30.68 16.86 -3.01
N VAL A 32 -29.40 16.62 -2.71
CA VAL A 32 -28.97 15.86 -1.53
C VAL A 32 -27.84 16.59 -0.79
N ALA A 33 -27.82 16.43 0.53
CA ALA A 33 -26.67 16.76 1.37
C ALA A 33 -25.91 15.47 1.71
N VAL A 34 -24.59 15.50 1.57
CA VAL A 34 -23.71 14.38 1.93
C VAL A 34 -23.17 14.64 3.33
N SER A 35 -23.38 13.70 4.23
CA SER A 35 -22.90 13.75 5.61
C SER A 35 -21.88 12.63 5.86
N SER A 36 -20.96 12.87 6.80
CA SER A 36 -19.93 11.90 7.18
C SER A 36 -20.22 11.30 8.55
N GLN A 37 -20.57 10.02 8.59
CA GLN A 37 -20.89 9.27 9.80
C GLN A 37 -19.67 8.51 10.30
N ARG A 38 -19.08 8.99 11.40
CA ARG A 38 -17.96 8.34 12.10
C ARG A 38 -18.48 7.65 13.35
N SER A 39 -18.11 6.39 13.57
CA SER A 39 -18.54 5.62 14.76
C SER A 39 -18.06 6.21 16.09
N THR A 40 -17.01 7.02 16.04
CA THR A 40 -16.43 7.77 17.17
C THR A 40 -16.82 9.25 17.18
N PHE A 41 -17.80 9.68 16.39
CA PHE A 41 -18.24 11.08 16.38
C PHE A 41 -18.89 11.44 17.73
N GLY A 42 -18.36 12.47 18.42
CA GLY A 42 -18.81 12.86 19.75
C GLY A 42 -18.34 11.94 20.89
N ASP A 43 -17.44 10.99 20.58
CA ASP A 43 -16.85 10.03 21.50
C ASP A 43 -15.31 10.04 21.36
N GLU A 44 -14.73 11.24 21.21
CA GLU A 44 -13.31 11.42 20.95
C GLU A 44 -12.41 10.92 22.09
N LEU A 45 -12.93 10.91 23.33
CA LEU A 45 -12.25 10.37 24.51
C LEU A 45 -12.58 8.89 24.77
N GLY A 46 -13.39 8.26 23.91
CA GLY A 46 -13.82 6.87 24.08
C GLY A 46 -12.65 5.87 24.08
N SER A 47 -11.51 6.26 23.53
CA SER A 47 -10.26 5.49 23.51
C SER A 47 -9.51 5.47 24.83
N ALA A 48 -9.72 6.48 25.69
CA ALA A 48 -8.91 6.72 26.88
C ALA A 48 -8.82 5.51 27.83
N PRO A 49 -9.88 4.73 28.09
CA PRO A 49 -9.80 3.55 28.95
C PRO A 49 -8.78 2.51 28.47
N ALA A 50 -8.66 2.28 27.16
CA ALA A 50 -7.68 1.33 26.62
C ALA A 50 -6.25 1.77 26.95
N PHE A 51 -5.95 3.06 26.75
CA PHE A 51 -4.63 3.62 27.06
C PHE A 51 -4.31 3.61 28.55
N LEU A 52 -5.29 3.91 29.41
CA LEU A 52 -5.10 3.85 30.86
C LEU A 52 -4.77 2.42 31.29
N GLU A 53 -5.52 1.43 30.80
CA GLU A 53 -5.27 0.02 31.13
C GLU A 53 -3.95 -0.50 30.58
N TRP A 54 -3.59 -0.19 29.33
CA TRP A 54 -2.30 -0.59 28.76
C TRP A 54 -1.09 -0.05 29.52
N ASN A 55 -1.24 1.06 30.26
CA ASN A 55 -0.20 1.65 31.08
C ASN A 55 -0.29 1.26 32.57
N ASP A 56 -1.22 0.38 32.94
CA ASP A 56 -1.41 -0.08 34.31
C ASP A 56 -0.90 -1.54 34.48
N PRO A 57 0.24 -1.74 35.17
CA PRO A 57 0.80 -3.07 35.39
C PRO A 57 -0.06 -3.95 36.32
N ASP A 58 -0.99 -3.37 37.09
CA ASP A 58 -1.94 -4.11 37.93
C ASP A 58 -3.14 -4.64 37.10
N VAL A 59 -3.24 -4.24 35.83
CA VAL A 59 -4.30 -4.67 34.90
C VAL A 59 -3.76 -5.61 33.82
N ILE A 60 -2.60 -5.32 33.24
CA ILE A 60 -2.06 -6.05 32.08
C ILE A 60 -1.00 -7.07 32.50
N HIS A 61 -1.38 -8.35 32.56
CA HIS A 61 -0.48 -9.43 32.96
C HIS A 61 -0.07 -10.37 31.82
N GLY A 62 -0.59 -10.14 30.62
CA GLY A 62 -0.33 -10.97 29.44
C GLY A 62 -1.17 -10.57 28.23
N ALA A 63 -1.02 -11.33 27.14
CA ALA A 63 -1.68 -11.06 25.86
C ALA A 63 -3.21 -10.95 25.93
N THR A 64 -3.85 -11.75 26.79
CA THR A 64 -5.33 -11.75 26.90
C THR A 64 -5.85 -10.47 27.56
N ASP A 65 -5.17 -9.97 28.60
CA ASP A 65 -5.53 -8.70 29.24
C ASP A 65 -5.32 -7.54 28.27
N PHE A 66 -4.19 -7.56 27.54
CA PHE A 66 -3.94 -6.61 26.47
C PHE A 66 -5.08 -6.58 25.42
N GLN A 67 -5.56 -7.74 24.97
CA GLN A 67 -6.65 -7.82 23.98
C GLN A 67 -7.98 -7.33 24.55
N ARG A 68 -8.28 -7.61 25.83
CA ARG A 68 -9.46 -7.04 26.51
C ARG A 68 -9.40 -5.52 26.57
N ALA A 69 -8.25 -4.96 26.92
CA ALA A 69 -8.03 -3.51 26.94
C ALA A 69 -8.09 -2.92 25.52
N ALA A 70 -7.53 -3.60 24.52
CA ALA A 70 -7.61 -3.20 23.11
C ALA A 70 -9.05 -3.08 22.60
N GLY A 71 -9.95 -3.89 23.16
CA GLY A 71 -11.36 -3.82 22.83
C GLY A 71 -12.07 -2.53 23.27
N LYS A 72 -11.46 -1.76 24.17
CA LYS A 72 -11.95 -0.45 24.61
C LYS A 72 -11.47 0.68 23.71
N GLU A 73 -10.52 0.41 22.81
CA GLU A 73 -10.11 1.39 21.83
C GLU A 73 -11.15 1.43 20.67
N THR A 74 -11.83 2.56 20.57
CA THR A 74 -12.86 2.85 19.57
C THR A 74 -12.28 3.25 18.22
N GLY A 75 -11.01 3.69 18.17
CA GLY A 75 -10.28 3.97 16.94
C GLY A 75 -9.86 2.70 16.17
N THR A 76 -9.85 2.77 14.84
CA THR A 76 -9.43 1.65 13.97
C THR A 76 -7.90 1.59 13.84
N PHE A 77 -7.25 1.00 14.83
CA PHE A 77 -5.79 0.92 14.91
C PHE A 77 -5.29 -0.52 15.04
N ASN A 78 -4.06 -0.74 14.60
CA ASN A 78 -3.33 -2.00 14.75
C ASN A 78 -2.48 -1.92 16.01
N TRP A 79 -2.78 -2.75 17.01
CA TRP A 79 -2.05 -2.80 18.27
C TRP A 79 -1.25 -4.09 18.38
N THR A 80 -0.02 -3.97 18.87
CA THR A 80 0.87 -5.10 19.14
C THR A 80 1.28 -5.11 20.61
N TYR A 81 1.47 -6.31 21.15
CA TYR A 81 1.92 -6.56 22.51
C TYR A 81 3.05 -7.58 22.47
N VAL A 82 4.02 -7.40 23.37
CA VAL A 82 5.09 -8.36 23.61
C VAL A 82 5.50 -8.31 25.08
N ASP A 83 5.60 -9.48 25.71
CA ASP A 83 6.28 -9.66 26.99
C ASP A 83 7.30 -10.81 26.89
N SER A 84 7.77 -11.32 28.03
CA SER A 84 8.73 -12.43 28.09
C SER A 84 8.18 -13.79 27.61
N ARG A 85 6.88 -13.91 27.36
CA ARG A 85 6.17 -15.17 27.06
C ARG A 85 5.31 -15.08 25.80
N ASP A 86 4.63 -13.96 25.60
CA ASP A 86 3.60 -13.76 24.60
C ASP A 86 3.98 -12.68 23.59
N VAL A 87 3.57 -12.88 22.34
CA VAL A 87 3.39 -11.81 21.36
C VAL A 87 1.92 -11.82 20.96
N ALA A 88 1.28 -10.65 20.89
CA ALA A 88 -0.11 -10.55 20.48
C ALA A 88 -0.37 -9.36 19.55
N TYR A 89 -1.44 -9.49 18.80
CA TYR A 89 -1.95 -8.51 17.87
C TYR A 89 -3.46 -8.34 18.10
N ASN A 90 -3.93 -7.10 17.97
CA ASN A 90 -5.35 -6.78 17.95
C ASN A 90 -5.60 -5.58 17.03
N MET A 91 -6.55 -5.72 16.10
CA MET A 91 -7.13 -4.58 15.37
C MET A 91 -8.31 -4.06 16.18
N SER A 92 -8.17 -2.88 16.78
CA SER A 92 -9.24 -2.23 17.55
C SER A 92 -10.23 -1.52 16.63
N GLY A 93 -11.37 -1.10 17.18
CA GLY A 93 -12.30 -0.23 16.46
C GLY A 93 -13.75 -0.36 16.94
N LYS A 94 -14.50 0.73 16.86
CA LYS A 94 -15.94 0.73 17.02
C LYS A 94 -16.59 0.46 15.67
N LEU A 95 -16.74 -0.82 15.32
CA LEU A 95 -17.18 -1.26 13.98
C LEU A 95 -18.70 -1.32 13.87
N PRO A 96 -19.34 -0.54 12.98
CA PRO A 96 -20.79 -0.55 12.83
C PRO A 96 -21.29 -1.82 12.14
N ILE A 97 -22.39 -2.37 12.64
CA ILE A 97 -23.16 -3.41 11.95
C ILE A 97 -24.02 -2.70 10.91
N ARG A 98 -23.59 -2.73 9.65
CA ARG A 98 -24.31 -2.10 8.54
C ARG A 98 -25.51 -2.94 8.11
N ASN A 99 -26.54 -2.30 7.57
CA ASN A 99 -27.64 -3.00 6.92
C ASN A 99 -27.07 -3.91 5.80
N PRO A 100 -27.40 -5.22 5.75
CA PRO A 100 -26.76 -6.17 4.85
C PRO A 100 -27.07 -5.95 3.36
N HIS A 101 -28.02 -5.06 3.05
CA HIS A 101 -28.42 -4.73 1.67
C HIS A 101 -27.72 -3.49 1.10
N ILE A 102 -26.84 -2.83 1.87
CA ILE A 102 -26.06 -1.70 1.37
C ILE A 102 -24.69 -2.17 0.87
N ASN A 103 -24.22 -1.53 -0.20
CA ASN A 103 -22.85 -1.72 -0.67
C ASN A 103 -21.95 -0.68 0.00
N PRO A 104 -20.96 -1.08 0.83
CA PRO A 104 -20.13 -0.14 1.58
C PRO A 104 -19.23 0.73 0.69
N ASN A 105 -19.06 0.39 -0.59
CA ASN A 105 -18.26 1.21 -1.52
C ASN A 105 -19.01 2.44 -2.05
N PHE A 106 -20.27 2.65 -1.66
CA PHE A 106 -21.09 3.77 -2.10
C PHE A 106 -21.76 4.50 -0.93
N PRO A 107 -22.06 5.80 -1.07
CA PRO A 107 -22.88 6.52 -0.12
C PRO A 107 -24.24 5.85 0.09
N THR A 108 -24.74 5.92 1.32
CA THR A 108 -26.03 5.33 1.72
C THR A 108 -27.07 6.43 1.93
N TRP A 109 -28.33 6.18 1.56
CA TRP A 109 -29.42 7.12 1.81
C TRP A 109 -29.69 7.27 3.32
N GLY A 110 -29.60 8.50 3.83
CA GLY A 110 -29.84 8.83 5.24
C GLY A 110 -31.33 8.97 5.60
N THR A 111 -32.22 8.17 4.98
CA THR A 111 -33.68 8.22 5.17
C THR A 111 -34.18 7.40 6.36
N GLY A 112 -33.29 6.74 7.10
CA GLY A 112 -33.61 5.94 8.29
C GLY A 112 -33.75 4.43 8.04
N GLU A 113 -34.02 4.00 6.80
CA GLU A 113 -34.19 2.57 6.46
C GLU A 113 -32.85 1.80 6.34
N TRP A 114 -31.75 2.54 6.18
CA TRP A 114 -30.40 2.00 5.95
C TRP A 114 -29.43 2.24 7.12
N GLU A 115 -29.94 2.64 8.28
CA GLU A 115 -29.12 2.93 9.46
C GLU A 115 -28.29 1.73 9.92
N TRP A 116 -27.21 2.04 10.66
CA TRP A 116 -26.47 1.02 11.38
C TRP A 116 -27.36 0.33 12.42
N GLN A 117 -27.23 -0.98 12.53
CA GLN A 117 -28.04 -1.85 13.39
C GLN A 117 -27.35 -2.11 14.75
N GLY A 118 -26.38 -1.28 15.11
CA GLY A 118 -25.54 -1.42 16.30
C GLY A 118 -24.06 -1.49 15.96
N PHE A 119 -23.28 -2.01 16.90
CA PHE A 119 -21.84 -2.19 16.77
C PHE A 119 -21.46 -3.63 17.07
N VAL A 120 -20.40 -4.10 16.40
CA VAL A 120 -19.79 -5.41 16.67
C VAL A 120 -19.39 -5.47 18.16
N PRO A 121 -19.71 -6.57 18.88
CA PRO A 121 -19.32 -6.71 20.27
C PRO A 121 -17.80 -6.80 20.41
N VAL A 122 -17.29 -6.37 21.56
CA VAL A 122 -15.85 -6.38 21.87
C VAL A 122 -15.63 -7.05 23.22
N ASP A 123 -15.78 -8.36 23.23
CA ASP A 123 -15.83 -9.20 24.43
C ASP A 123 -15.02 -10.50 24.30
N LEU A 124 -14.23 -10.63 23.24
CA LEU A 124 -13.45 -11.83 22.88
C LEU A 124 -14.30 -13.08 22.63
N SER A 125 -15.62 -12.96 22.51
CA SER A 125 -16.53 -14.06 22.16
C SER A 125 -16.39 -14.43 20.67
N ALA A 126 -17.10 -15.47 20.24
CA ALA A 126 -17.17 -15.83 18.82
C ALA A 126 -17.90 -14.77 17.95
N ALA A 127 -18.65 -13.86 18.57
CA ALA A 127 -19.31 -12.76 17.88
C ALA A 127 -18.38 -11.53 17.71
N ASP A 128 -17.27 -11.48 18.45
CA ASP A 128 -16.24 -10.47 18.29
C ASP A 128 -15.38 -10.82 17.07
N VAL A 129 -15.63 -10.10 15.97
CA VAL A 129 -14.97 -10.33 14.68
C VAL A 129 -13.72 -9.48 14.47
N HIS A 130 -13.24 -8.78 15.49
CA HIS A 130 -11.99 -8.01 15.39
C HIS A 130 -10.81 -8.94 15.11
N PRO A 131 -10.01 -8.67 14.06
CA PRO A 131 -8.79 -9.42 13.81
C PRO A 131 -7.85 -9.39 15.01
N ARG A 132 -7.51 -10.57 15.51
CA ARG A 132 -6.63 -10.73 16.67
C ARG A 132 -5.86 -12.05 16.58
N ALA A 133 -4.65 -12.04 17.10
CA ALA A 133 -3.78 -13.21 17.13
C ALA A 133 -2.88 -13.16 18.37
N SER A 134 -2.44 -14.32 18.84
CA SER A 134 -1.36 -14.42 19.81
C SER A 134 -0.49 -15.63 19.49
N THR A 135 0.82 -15.50 19.67
CA THR A 135 1.79 -16.60 19.50
C THR A 135 1.68 -17.65 20.61
N VAL A 136 0.98 -17.33 21.71
CA VAL A 136 0.60 -18.28 22.75
C VAL A 136 -0.93 -18.39 22.74
N PRO A 137 -1.51 -19.53 22.30
CA PRO A 137 -2.95 -19.74 22.38
C PRO A 137 -3.45 -19.67 23.83
N PRO A 138 -4.73 -19.34 24.07
CA PRO A 138 -5.32 -19.31 25.42
C PRO A 138 -5.19 -20.64 26.20
N SER A 139 -4.97 -21.76 25.48
CA SER A 139 -4.73 -23.09 26.04
C SER A 139 -3.29 -23.35 26.49
N GLY A 140 -2.38 -22.37 26.38
CA GLY A 140 -0.98 -22.50 26.78
C GLY A 140 -0.21 -23.50 25.91
N ALA A 141 -0.07 -23.21 24.62
CA ALA A 141 0.51 -24.20 23.69
C ALA A 141 2.04 -24.12 23.63
N ILE A 142 2.69 -24.85 24.54
CA ILE A 142 3.80 -25.71 24.13
C ILE A 142 3.16 -26.92 23.46
N VAL A 143 3.19 -27.01 22.13
CA VAL A 143 2.87 -28.26 21.42
C VAL A 143 4.19 -29.00 21.23
N ASN A 144 4.36 -30.15 21.88
CA ASN A 144 5.55 -31.01 21.75
C ASN A 144 6.89 -30.33 22.10
N GLY A 145 6.93 -29.45 23.10
CA GLY A 145 8.18 -28.77 23.49
C GLY A 145 8.57 -27.57 22.62
N THR A 146 7.74 -27.21 21.64
CA THR A 146 7.98 -26.08 20.73
C THR A 146 6.94 -25.00 20.98
N LEU A 147 7.39 -23.76 21.24
CA LEU A 147 6.55 -22.57 21.07
C LEU A 147 5.94 -22.61 19.67
N VAL A 148 4.65 -22.31 19.53
CA VAL A 148 4.07 -22.12 18.20
C VAL A 148 4.77 -20.89 17.60
N SER A 149 5.76 -21.15 16.75
CA SER A 149 6.65 -20.16 16.14
C SER A 149 5.85 -19.27 15.20
N GLY A 150 5.97 -17.95 15.34
CA GLY A 150 5.35 -17.00 14.43
C GLY A 150 5.87 -15.58 14.64
N PHE A 151 5.68 -14.75 13.64
CA PHE A 151 5.93 -13.31 13.70
C PHE A 151 4.70 -12.59 13.13
N PHE A 152 4.50 -11.34 13.54
CA PHE A 152 3.53 -10.46 12.91
C PHE A 152 4.28 -9.28 12.29
N THR A 153 4.05 -9.06 11.01
CA THR A 153 4.45 -7.85 10.31
C THR A 153 3.18 -7.09 9.96
N ASN A 154 3.15 -5.82 10.30
CA ASN A 154 2.13 -4.90 9.85
C ASN A 154 2.82 -3.68 9.26
N TRP A 155 2.37 -3.29 8.08
CA TRP A 155 2.74 -2.01 7.48
C TRP A 155 1.50 -1.42 6.82
N ASN A 156 0.46 -1.20 7.64
CA ASN A 156 -0.87 -0.73 7.25
C ASN A 156 -1.68 -1.68 6.36
N ASN A 157 -1.16 -2.87 6.07
CA ASN A 157 -1.83 -3.90 5.29
C ASN A 157 -3.10 -4.43 5.95
N LYS A 158 -3.88 -5.15 5.13
CA LYS A 158 -5.06 -5.89 5.55
C LYS A 158 -4.78 -6.77 6.78
N PRO A 159 -5.58 -6.68 7.85
CA PRO A 159 -5.28 -7.31 9.14
C PRO A 159 -5.54 -8.83 9.16
N ALA A 160 -6.53 -9.31 8.40
CA ALA A 160 -6.85 -10.74 8.29
C ALA A 160 -7.55 -11.07 6.97
N PRO A 161 -7.50 -12.32 6.48
CA PRO A 161 -8.38 -12.81 5.42
C PRO A 161 -9.86 -12.56 5.77
N GLY A 162 -10.68 -12.20 4.77
CA GLY A 162 -12.11 -11.95 4.96
C GLY A 162 -12.48 -10.60 5.60
N PHE A 163 -11.57 -9.93 6.31
CA PHE A 163 -11.83 -8.59 6.84
C PHE A 163 -11.92 -7.55 5.71
N SER A 164 -12.78 -6.54 5.79
CA SER A 164 -12.89 -5.53 4.71
C SER A 164 -11.88 -4.40 4.90
N ALA A 165 -11.51 -3.73 3.82
CA ALA A 165 -10.91 -2.41 3.91
C ALA A 165 -11.97 -1.39 4.39
N ALA A 166 -11.52 -0.20 4.81
CA ALA A 166 -12.41 0.95 4.92
C ALA A 166 -13.05 1.26 3.55
N ASP A 167 -14.25 1.82 3.56
CA ASP A 167 -15.07 2.13 2.37
C ASP A 167 -14.37 3.04 1.35
N SER A 168 -13.37 3.80 1.79
CA SER A 168 -12.53 4.70 0.98
C SER A 168 -11.14 4.15 0.66
N ASN A 169 -10.81 2.92 1.09
CA ASN A 169 -9.51 2.31 0.87
C ASN A 169 -9.58 1.25 -0.23
N PHE A 170 -8.98 1.58 -1.37
CA PHE A 170 -8.90 0.73 -2.55
C PHE A 170 -7.51 0.07 -2.73
N ALA A 171 -6.60 0.23 -1.77
CA ALA A 171 -5.22 -0.24 -1.90
C ALA A 171 -5.00 -1.70 -1.46
N TYR A 172 -5.91 -2.28 -0.68
CA TYR A 172 -5.75 -3.67 -0.20
C TYR A 172 -5.84 -4.68 -1.35
N GLY A 173 -4.68 -5.21 -1.75
CA GLY A 173 -4.54 -6.14 -2.86
C GLY A 173 -3.55 -7.27 -2.58
N PRO A 174 -3.20 -8.06 -3.62
CA PRO A 174 -2.20 -9.12 -3.53
C PRO A 174 -0.76 -8.60 -3.44
N VAL A 175 -0.59 -7.29 -3.63
CA VAL A 175 0.66 -6.56 -3.44
C VAL A 175 0.42 -5.50 -2.38
N TYR A 176 1.32 -5.41 -1.40
CA TYR A 176 1.33 -4.34 -0.41
C TYR A 176 2.72 -4.22 0.22
N ARG A 177 3.11 -3.00 0.63
CA ARG A 177 4.48 -2.70 1.13
C ARG A 177 4.96 -3.57 2.30
N VAL A 178 4.05 -4.15 3.08
CA VAL A 178 4.40 -5.09 4.16
C VAL A 178 5.20 -6.30 3.66
N GLN A 179 5.07 -6.67 2.39
CA GLN A 179 5.79 -7.80 1.80
C GLN A 179 7.31 -7.57 1.85
N SER A 180 7.77 -6.35 1.58
CA SER A 180 9.19 -6.00 1.66
C SER A 180 9.80 -6.36 3.02
N LEU A 181 9.05 -6.13 4.11
CA LEU A 181 9.46 -6.51 5.47
C LEU A 181 9.24 -8.00 5.78
N SER A 182 8.07 -8.53 5.41
CA SER A 182 7.65 -9.90 5.74
C SER A 182 8.55 -10.95 5.10
N ASP A 183 8.96 -10.72 3.85
CA ASP A 183 9.79 -11.67 3.11
C ASP A 183 11.19 -11.78 3.74
N ARG A 184 11.76 -10.67 4.21
CA ARG A 184 13.07 -10.62 4.90
C ARG A 184 13.01 -11.28 6.28
N VAL A 185 11.99 -10.96 7.07
CA VAL A 185 11.76 -11.63 8.36
C VAL A 185 11.53 -13.13 8.16
N GLY A 186 10.75 -13.50 7.15
CA GLY A 186 10.54 -14.90 6.75
C GLY A 186 11.84 -15.61 6.36
N ALA A 187 12.71 -14.97 5.59
CA ALA A 187 14.02 -15.53 5.22
C ALA A 187 14.93 -15.76 6.42
N ILE A 188 14.96 -14.84 7.40
CA ILE A 188 15.68 -15.04 8.66
C ILE A 188 15.14 -16.28 9.37
N LEU A 189 13.83 -16.32 9.62
CA LEU A 189 13.18 -17.35 10.42
C LEU A 189 13.17 -18.73 9.76
N ALA A 190 13.23 -18.80 8.43
CA ALA A 190 13.41 -20.05 7.70
C ALA A 190 14.78 -20.70 7.94
N SER A 191 15.78 -19.92 8.37
CA SER A 191 17.15 -20.39 8.60
C SER A 191 17.53 -20.50 10.08
N ARG A 192 17.04 -19.60 10.94
CA ARG A 192 17.35 -19.53 12.37
C ARG A 192 16.42 -18.59 13.13
N LEU A 193 16.52 -18.60 14.46
CA LEU A 193 15.89 -17.57 15.29
C LEU A 193 16.50 -16.18 14.99
N ALA A 194 15.64 -15.16 15.02
CA ALA A 194 16.04 -13.77 14.82
C ALA A 194 16.62 -13.16 16.12
N ALA A 195 17.73 -12.45 16.00
CA ALA A 195 18.23 -11.52 17.01
C ALA A 195 17.68 -10.10 16.75
N PRO A 196 17.72 -9.18 17.73
CA PRO A 196 17.32 -7.79 17.53
C PRO A 196 17.98 -7.12 16.32
N ALA A 197 19.27 -7.39 16.09
CA ALA A 197 20.01 -6.86 14.94
C ALA A 197 19.44 -7.34 13.59
N ASP A 198 18.90 -8.55 13.53
CA ASP A 198 18.31 -9.08 12.30
C ASP A 198 17.01 -8.37 11.95
N VAL A 199 16.19 -8.07 12.96
CA VAL A 199 14.95 -7.31 12.78
C VAL A 199 15.26 -5.88 12.33
N ILE A 200 16.30 -5.26 12.88
CA ILE A 200 16.79 -3.94 12.43
C ILE A 200 17.25 -4.02 10.97
N ASN A 201 18.09 -5.00 10.63
CA ASN A 201 18.59 -5.16 9.25
C ASN A 201 17.45 -5.42 8.26
N ALA A 202 16.45 -6.24 8.63
CA ALA A 202 15.28 -6.49 7.79
C ALA A 202 14.45 -5.20 7.59
N MET A 203 14.27 -4.40 8.64
CA MET A 203 13.57 -3.12 8.58
C MET A 203 14.30 -2.10 7.69
N GLU A 204 15.60 -1.90 7.91
CA GLU A 204 16.41 -0.95 7.14
C GLU A 204 16.52 -1.36 5.66
N ASP A 205 16.70 -2.66 5.38
CA ASP A 205 16.77 -3.14 4.00
C ASP A 205 15.40 -3.02 3.31
N ALA A 206 14.30 -3.40 3.97
CA ALA A 206 12.94 -3.23 3.47
C ALA A 206 12.59 -1.77 3.19
N GLY A 207 13.07 -0.84 4.03
CA GLY A 207 12.83 0.59 3.88
C GLY A 207 13.40 1.17 2.58
N SER A 208 14.38 0.52 1.95
CA SER A 208 14.96 0.99 0.69
C SER A 208 14.35 0.35 -0.56
N VAL A 209 13.36 -0.53 -0.42
CA VAL A 209 12.77 -1.29 -1.53
C VAL A 209 11.72 -0.45 -2.26
N ASP A 210 11.84 -0.44 -3.59
CA ASP A 210 10.81 0.01 -4.51
C ASP A 210 9.75 -1.08 -4.70
N LEU A 211 8.49 -0.81 -4.33
CA LEU A 211 7.42 -1.80 -4.41
C LEU A 211 7.07 -2.15 -5.86
N ASP A 212 7.06 -1.15 -6.75
CA ASP A 212 6.75 -1.32 -8.17
C ASP A 212 7.76 -2.29 -8.79
N GLY A 213 9.06 -2.05 -8.56
CA GLY A 213 10.15 -2.89 -9.01
C GLY A 213 10.10 -4.30 -8.44
N SER A 214 10.05 -4.41 -7.11
CA SER A 214 10.12 -5.69 -6.40
C SER A 214 8.95 -6.61 -6.72
N GLN A 215 7.75 -6.08 -6.98
CA GLN A 215 6.54 -6.88 -7.15
C GLN A 215 6.12 -7.07 -8.62
N LEU A 216 6.44 -6.13 -9.52
CA LEU A 216 5.98 -6.20 -10.91
C LEU A 216 7.03 -6.72 -11.88
N VAL A 217 8.33 -6.49 -11.66
CA VAL A 217 9.38 -6.96 -12.56
C VAL A 217 9.32 -8.48 -12.79
N PRO A 218 9.15 -9.33 -11.75
CA PRO A 218 8.99 -10.77 -11.95
C PRO A 218 7.77 -11.13 -12.81
N GLN A 219 6.66 -10.39 -12.67
CA GLN A 219 5.42 -10.65 -13.42
C GLN A 219 5.54 -10.21 -14.89
N VAL A 220 6.13 -9.04 -15.14
CA VAL A 220 6.43 -8.55 -16.49
C VAL A 220 7.36 -9.51 -17.21
N ALA A 221 8.43 -9.98 -16.54
CA ALA A 221 9.34 -10.98 -17.08
C ALA A 221 8.64 -12.31 -17.39
N ALA A 222 7.70 -12.75 -16.54
CA ALA A 222 6.92 -13.96 -16.76
C ALA A 222 6.02 -13.85 -18.01
N VAL A 223 5.31 -12.74 -18.19
CA VAL A 223 4.48 -12.48 -19.39
C VAL A 223 5.34 -12.42 -20.65
N LEU A 224 6.48 -11.73 -20.61
CA LEU A 224 7.37 -11.55 -21.76
C LEU A 224 8.23 -12.77 -22.08
N ARG A 225 8.23 -13.82 -21.24
CA ARG A 225 8.98 -15.05 -21.49
C ARG A 225 8.64 -15.63 -22.85
N GLY A 226 9.64 -15.82 -23.71
CA GLY A 226 9.49 -16.35 -25.07
C GLY A 226 8.91 -15.37 -26.09
N ALA A 227 8.65 -14.12 -25.72
CA ALA A 227 8.30 -13.07 -26.68
C ALA A 227 9.55 -12.60 -27.44
N ALA A 228 9.40 -12.28 -28.72
CA ALA A 228 10.46 -11.64 -29.49
C ALA A 228 10.60 -10.16 -29.06
N LEU A 229 11.66 -9.84 -28.31
CA LEU A 229 11.99 -8.49 -27.86
C LEU A 229 13.03 -7.86 -28.81
N THR A 230 12.99 -6.54 -28.98
CA THR A 230 14.11 -5.82 -29.60
C THR A 230 15.35 -5.89 -28.69
N PRO A 231 16.57 -5.66 -29.20
CA PRO A 231 17.77 -5.64 -28.37
C PRO A 231 17.68 -4.66 -27.18
N ALA A 232 17.10 -3.47 -27.42
CA ALA A 232 16.87 -2.46 -26.38
C ALA A 232 15.85 -2.93 -25.33
N GLN A 233 14.70 -3.50 -25.75
CA GLN A 233 13.72 -4.06 -24.82
C GLN A 233 14.31 -5.19 -23.96
N ALA A 234 15.12 -6.07 -24.58
CA ALA A 234 15.79 -7.15 -23.86
C ALA A 234 16.84 -6.62 -22.86
N GLN A 235 17.56 -5.55 -23.20
CA GLN A 235 18.52 -4.92 -22.28
C GLN A 235 17.82 -4.26 -21.08
N VAL A 236 16.75 -3.50 -21.33
CA VAL A 236 15.92 -2.88 -20.28
C VAL A 236 15.34 -3.94 -19.34
N LEU A 237 14.78 -5.02 -19.89
CA LEU A 237 14.25 -6.11 -19.07
C LEU A 237 15.34 -6.77 -18.22
N ARG A 238 16.55 -6.99 -18.75
CA ARG A 238 17.68 -7.54 -17.98
C ARG A 238 18.11 -6.61 -16.83
N ILE A 239 18.14 -5.31 -17.07
CA ILE A 239 18.47 -4.32 -16.02
C ILE A 239 17.46 -4.41 -14.87
N LEU A 240 16.16 -4.42 -15.20
CA LEU A 240 15.11 -4.56 -14.21
C LEU A 240 15.20 -5.90 -13.46
N GLN A 241 15.39 -7.02 -14.16
CA GLN A 241 15.53 -8.34 -13.52
C GLN A 241 16.74 -8.41 -12.58
N SER A 242 17.87 -7.79 -12.96
CA SER A 242 19.05 -7.72 -12.11
C SER A 242 18.85 -6.83 -10.89
N TRP A 243 18.01 -5.81 -10.99
CA TRP A 243 17.65 -4.94 -9.88
C TRP A 243 16.67 -5.59 -8.91
N ALA A 244 15.66 -6.29 -9.43
CA ALA A 244 14.68 -7.01 -8.62
C ALA A 244 15.23 -8.27 -7.94
N ALA A 245 16.38 -8.79 -8.38
CA ALA A 245 17.04 -9.91 -7.73
C ALA A 245 17.77 -9.46 -6.45
N ASP A 246 17.58 -10.19 -5.35
CA ASP A 246 18.34 -10.00 -4.11
C ASP A 246 19.34 -11.15 -3.91
N SER A 247 20.62 -10.81 -3.82
CA SER A 247 21.69 -11.81 -3.62
C SER A 247 21.97 -12.12 -2.15
N PHE A 248 21.52 -11.26 -1.24
CA PHE A 248 21.77 -11.39 0.19
C PHE A 248 20.71 -12.25 0.87
N TRP A 249 19.43 -11.96 0.62
CA TRP A 249 18.30 -12.68 1.21
C TRP A 249 17.92 -13.96 0.44
N GLY A 250 18.43 -14.11 -0.78
CA GLY A 250 18.20 -15.27 -1.64
C GLY A 250 17.00 -15.11 -2.57
N ALA A 251 16.83 -16.09 -3.47
CA ALA A 251 15.90 -15.98 -4.61
C ALA A 251 14.40 -15.85 -4.26
N GLY A 252 14.03 -16.09 -2.99
CA GLY A 252 12.66 -15.93 -2.50
C GLY A 252 12.32 -14.51 -2.03
N VAL A 253 13.31 -13.63 -1.92
CA VAL A 253 13.15 -12.24 -1.50
C VAL A 253 13.56 -11.33 -2.66
N THR A 254 12.74 -10.34 -2.94
CA THR A 254 13.00 -9.38 -4.01
C THR A 254 13.79 -8.18 -3.51
N GLY A 255 14.68 -7.69 -4.37
CA GLY A 255 15.50 -6.51 -4.17
C GLY A 255 14.74 -5.26 -4.59
N ALA A 256 15.21 -4.63 -5.67
CA ALA A 256 14.70 -3.38 -6.22
C ALA A 256 14.96 -2.17 -5.31
N HIS A 257 16.21 -2.00 -4.86
CA HIS A 257 16.55 -0.91 -3.93
C HIS A 257 16.72 0.45 -4.60
N ARG A 258 16.26 1.51 -3.91
CA ARG A 258 16.67 2.91 -4.09
C ARG A 258 17.64 3.27 -2.97
N ARG A 259 18.95 3.17 -3.24
CA ARG A 259 19.99 3.45 -2.24
C ARG A 259 21.27 3.96 -2.87
N ASP A 260 22.00 4.76 -2.10
CA ASP A 260 23.35 5.25 -2.37
C ASP A 260 24.25 4.90 -1.18
N ARG A 261 24.51 3.61 -0.98
CA ARG A 261 25.40 3.08 0.05
C ARG A 261 26.84 3.60 -0.09
N SER A 262 27.26 3.93 -1.31
CA SER A 262 28.60 4.45 -1.61
C SER A 262 28.78 5.94 -1.27
N GLY A 263 27.69 6.68 -1.07
CA GLY A 263 27.73 8.14 -0.86
C GLY A 263 28.15 8.91 -2.10
N SER A 264 27.93 8.34 -3.29
CA SER A 264 28.32 8.92 -4.59
C SER A 264 27.42 10.06 -5.05
N GLY A 265 26.29 10.29 -4.38
CA GLY A 265 25.21 11.15 -4.83
C GLY A 265 24.33 10.49 -5.91
N SER A 266 24.48 9.19 -6.16
CA SER A 266 23.72 8.46 -7.17
C SER A 266 23.20 7.14 -6.62
N TYR A 267 22.01 6.73 -7.05
CA TYR A 267 21.53 5.39 -6.72
C TYR A 267 22.41 4.33 -7.40
N GLU A 268 22.83 3.31 -6.65
CA GLU A 268 23.71 2.24 -7.16
C GLU A 268 23.15 1.56 -8.41
N GLN A 269 21.83 1.34 -8.45
CA GLN A 269 21.10 0.78 -9.58
C GLN A 269 20.14 1.81 -10.18
N GLY A 270 20.59 3.08 -10.24
CA GLY A 270 19.79 4.22 -10.65
C GLY A 270 19.22 4.11 -12.08
N ASN A 271 19.82 3.31 -12.95
CA ASN A 271 19.25 2.99 -14.25
C ASN A 271 17.94 2.19 -14.15
N ALA A 272 17.88 1.21 -13.25
CA ALA A 272 16.67 0.43 -13.03
C ALA A 272 15.56 1.27 -12.39
N VAL A 273 15.90 2.13 -11.42
CA VAL A 273 14.97 3.09 -10.81
C VAL A 273 14.38 4.02 -11.87
N THR A 274 15.26 4.64 -12.67
CA THR A 274 14.86 5.52 -13.77
C THR A 274 13.96 4.83 -14.79
N ILE A 275 14.23 3.57 -15.13
CA ILE A 275 13.38 2.77 -16.00
C ILE A 275 12.03 2.50 -15.37
N MET A 276 11.99 2.03 -14.11
CA MET A 276 10.76 1.60 -13.46
C MET A 276 9.81 2.78 -13.22
N ASP A 277 10.32 3.95 -12.81
CA ASP A 277 9.53 5.18 -12.63
C ASP A 277 8.75 5.59 -13.88
N LYS A 278 9.34 5.36 -15.05
CA LYS A 278 8.71 5.67 -16.34
C LYS A 278 7.87 4.50 -16.86
N LEU A 279 8.27 3.26 -16.56
CA LEU A 279 7.59 2.06 -17.03
C LEU A 279 6.29 1.80 -16.28
N TYR A 280 6.26 1.96 -14.96
CA TYR A 280 5.10 1.67 -14.12
C TYR A 280 3.79 2.32 -14.61
N PRO A 281 3.71 3.66 -14.80
CA PRO A 281 2.50 4.29 -15.31
C PRO A 281 2.15 3.81 -16.73
N ARG A 282 3.15 3.54 -17.59
CA ARG A 282 2.94 3.02 -18.95
C ARG A 282 2.40 1.58 -18.93
N LEU A 283 2.75 0.77 -17.94
CA LEU A 283 2.14 -0.55 -17.75
C LEU A 283 0.67 -0.42 -17.36
N ALA A 284 0.34 0.48 -16.43
CA ALA A 284 -1.06 0.75 -16.03
C ALA A 284 -1.90 1.14 -17.25
N HIS A 285 -1.45 2.13 -18.02
CA HIS A 285 -2.11 2.56 -19.25
C HIS A 285 -2.23 1.44 -20.28
N ALA A 286 -1.15 0.70 -20.54
CA ALA A 286 -1.17 -0.40 -21.52
C ALA A 286 -2.15 -1.54 -21.14
N VAL A 287 -2.40 -1.76 -19.85
CA VAL A 287 -3.33 -2.79 -19.36
C VAL A 287 -4.77 -2.28 -19.29
N PHE A 288 -4.98 -1.04 -18.84
CA PHE A 288 -6.31 -0.57 -18.43
C PHE A 288 -6.94 0.46 -19.37
N ASP A 289 -6.18 1.22 -20.16
CA ASP A 289 -6.76 2.20 -21.11
C ASP A 289 -7.78 1.57 -22.07
N PRO A 290 -7.58 0.36 -22.63
CA PRO A 290 -8.57 -0.25 -23.52
C PRO A 290 -9.94 -0.53 -22.85
N TRP A 291 -10.02 -0.43 -21.52
CA TRP A 291 -11.21 -0.68 -20.72
C TRP A 291 -11.76 0.57 -20.03
N LEU A 292 -10.88 1.54 -19.77
CA LEU A 292 -11.20 2.77 -19.03
C LEU A 292 -11.27 4.00 -19.95
N ALA A 293 -10.82 3.89 -21.20
CA ALA A 293 -11.05 4.93 -22.19
C ALA A 293 -12.56 5.12 -22.42
N PRO A 294 -13.00 6.37 -22.68
CA PRO A 294 -14.38 6.66 -23.03
C PRO A 294 -14.89 5.71 -24.12
N ARG A 295 -16.00 5.03 -23.88
CA ARG A 295 -16.59 4.14 -24.89
C ARG A 295 -17.06 4.98 -26.08
N PRO A 296 -16.88 4.52 -27.32
CA PRO A 296 -17.44 5.20 -28.49
C PRO A 296 -18.95 5.43 -28.32
N ASN A 297 -19.43 6.63 -28.60
CA ASN A 297 -20.84 7.05 -28.47
C ASN A 297 -21.41 7.01 -27.03
N SER A 298 -20.56 7.18 -26.01
CA SER A 298 -20.98 7.38 -24.62
C SER A 298 -20.65 8.81 -24.15
N ASN A 299 -21.33 9.27 -23.10
CA ASN A 299 -20.94 10.48 -22.35
C ASN A 299 -19.96 10.13 -21.22
N ASP A 300 -19.25 9.00 -21.32
CA ASP A 300 -18.32 8.55 -20.29
C ASP A 300 -17.12 9.51 -20.26
N GLY A 301 -16.81 10.05 -19.08
CA GLY A 301 -15.63 10.88 -18.87
C GLY A 301 -14.34 10.05 -18.83
N ASP A 302 -13.23 10.70 -18.47
CA ASP A 302 -11.95 10.04 -18.21
C ASP A 302 -12.04 9.11 -16.99
N SER A 303 -12.50 7.87 -17.22
CA SER A 303 -12.71 6.90 -16.14
C SER A 303 -11.39 6.46 -15.52
N PHE A 304 -10.31 6.46 -16.31
CA PHE A 304 -8.96 6.22 -15.78
C PHE A 304 -8.60 7.31 -14.77
N GLY A 305 -8.70 8.58 -15.16
CA GLY A 305 -8.44 9.72 -14.28
C GLY A 305 -9.34 9.75 -13.05
N MET A 306 -10.62 9.41 -13.18
CA MET A 306 -11.55 9.32 -12.05
C MET A 306 -11.12 8.24 -11.04
N LEU A 307 -10.73 7.05 -11.50
CA LEU A 307 -10.23 5.98 -10.63
C LEU A 307 -8.87 6.33 -10.02
N ALA A 308 -7.97 6.94 -10.79
CA ALA A 308 -6.68 7.43 -10.30
C ALA A 308 -6.85 8.56 -9.27
N GLY A 309 -7.95 9.31 -9.33
CA GLY A 309 -8.31 10.31 -8.32
C GLY A 309 -8.80 9.69 -7.00
N LEU A 310 -9.35 8.48 -7.02
CA LEU A 310 -9.77 7.74 -5.82
C LEU A 310 -8.60 6.97 -5.19
N ASN A 311 -7.77 6.35 -6.03
CA ASN A 311 -6.55 5.65 -5.64
C ASN A 311 -5.48 6.01 -6.67
N PRO A 312 -4.52 6.88 -6.34
CA PRO A 312 -3.41 7.20 -7.22
C PRO A 312 -2.71 5.94 -7.74
N LEU A 313 -2.08 6.03 -8.91
CA LEU A 313 -1.40 4.87 -9.50
C LEU A 313 -0.37 4.29 -8.53
N ASN A 314 0.40 5.12 -7.85
CA ASN A 314 1.27 4.71 -6.75
C ASN A 314 1.38 5.85 -5.73
N ASP A 315 1.98 5.53 -4.58
CA ASP A 315 2.41 6.47 -3.55
C ASP A 315 3.95 6.50 -3.53
N PRO A 316 4.61 7.16 -4.51
CA PRO A 316 6.05 7.05 -4.69
C PRO A 316 6.83 7.78 -3.58
N PRO A 317 8.15 7.52 -3.45
CA PRO A 317 9.06 8.27 -2.60
C PRO A 317 8.91 9.80 -2.75
N ARG A 318 8.87 10.51 -1.61
CA ARG A 318 8.76 11.97 -1.51
C ARG A 318 9.07 12.46 -0.09
N ALA A 319 8.93 13.76 0.13
CA ALA A 319 9.28 14.49 1.35
C ALA A 319 8.85 13.85 2.69
N GLN A 320 7.72 13.13 2.73
CA GLN A 320 7.20 12.51 3.97
C GLN A 320 7.93 11.21 4.36
N GLY A 321 8.75 10.63 3.48
CA GLY A 321 9.45 9.36 3.70
C GLY A 321 8.58 8.13 3.49
N SER A 322 7.43 8.05 4.16
CA SER A 322 6.46 6.96 3.92
C SER A 322 6.04 6.92 2.46
N ALA A 323 6.08 5.72 1.87
CA ALA A 323 5.70 5.45 0.49
C ALA A 323 5.02 4.08 0.36
N TYR A 324 4.41 3.85 -0.80
CA TYR A 324 3.75 2.61 -1.23
C TYR A 324 2.62 2.14 -0.29
N ASP A 325 1.94 3.09 0.37
CA ASP A 325 0.77 2.80 1.23
C ASP A 325 -0.52 2.62 0.42
N GLY A 326 -0.49 2.99 -0.85
CA GLY A 326 -1.54 2.81 -1.84
C GLY A 326 -0.98 2.75 -3.25
N GLY A 327 -1.81 2.29 -4.19
CA GLY A 327 -1.39 2.11 -5.57
C GLY A 327 -2.11 1.00 -6.32
N TRP A 328 -1.70 0.80 -7.57
CA TRP A 328 -2.27 -0.13 -8.56
C TRP A 328 -1.34 -1.33 -8.81
N GLU A 329 -0.26 -1.50 -8.04
CA GLU A 329 0.68 -2.62 -8.14
C GLU A 329 -0.07 -3.95 -8.01
N GLY A 330 -0.99 -4.03 -7.05
CA GLY A 330 -1.85 -5.21 -6.86
C GLY A 330 -2.79 -5.44 -8.04
N TYR A 331 -3.22 -4.38 -8.71
CA TYR A 331 -4.09 -4.47 -9.87
C TYR A 331 -3.34 -4.97 -11.11
N LEU A 332 -2.18 -4.39 -11.37
CA LEU A 332 -1.28 -4.82 -12.43
C LEU A 332 -0.82 -6.27 -12.20
N GLN A 333 -0.34 -6.61 -11.01
CA GLN A 333 0.11 -7.98 -10.70
C GLN A 333 -0.99 -9.01 -11.01
N ARG A 334 -2.23 -8.74 -10.59
CA ARG A 334 -3.37 -9.62 -10.84
C ARG A 334 -3.68 -9.72 -12.34
N ALA A 335 -3.73 -8.61 -13.06
CA ALA A 335 -3.99 -8.59 -14.50
C ALA A 335 -2.92 -9.37 -15.29
N LEU A 336 -1.64 -9.23 -14.94
CA LEU A 336 -0.53 -9.95 -15.57
C LEU A 336 -0.58 -11.45 -15.28
N ARG A 337 -0.85 -11.83 -14.02
CA ARG A 337 -1.04 -13.24 -13.63
C ARG A 337 -2.23 -13.87 -14.34
N GLN A 338 -3.33 -13.15 -14.51
CA GLN A 338 -4.51 -13.64 -15.19
C GLN A 338 -4.31 -13.77 -16.72
N ALA A 339 -3.42 -12.96 -17.32
CA ALA A 339 -3.02 -13.14 -18.71
C ALA A 339 -2.21 -14.43 -18.94
N LEU A 340 -1.41 -14.85 -17.95
CA LEU A 340 -0.67 -16.13 -17.95
C LEU A 340 -1.59 -17.32 -17.67
N ASN A 341 -2.50 -17.16 -16.71
CA ASN A 341 -3.49 -18.17 -16.37
C ASN A 341 -4.87 -17.50 -16.17
N PRO A 342 -5.79 -17.60 -17.16
CA PRO A 342 -7.10 -16.96 -17.06
C PRO A 342 -7.97 -17.40 -15.88
N ARG A 343 -7.64 -18.51 -15.22
CA ARG A 343 -8.40 -19.12 -14.11
C ARG A 343 -7.70 -19.00 -12.76
N ILE A 344 -6.95 -17.94 -12.51
CA ILE A 344 -6.41 -17.70 -11.17
C ILE A 344 -7.55 -17.56 -10.13
N PRO A 345 -7.37 -18.06 -8.90
CA PRO A 345 -8.25 -17.73 -7.78
C PRO A 345 -8.29 -16.21 -7.57
N ASN A 346 -9.46 -15.67 -7.24
CA ASN A 346 -9.67 -14.21 -7.08
C ASN A 346 -9.25 -13.40 -8.33
N GLY A 347 -9.38 -13.98 -9.53
CA GLY A 347 -9.18 -13.24 -10.78
C GLY A 347 -10.17 -12.08 -10.92
N TYR A 348 -9.85 -11.16 -11.81
CA TYR A 348 -10.83 -10.20 -12.30
C TYR A 348 -11.94 -10.88 -13.09
N SER A 349 -13.03 -10.14 -13.35
CA SER A 349 -14.15 -10.57 -14.20
C SER A 349 -13.71 -11.01 -15.60
N GLN A 350 -12.57 -10.51 -16.08
CA GLN A 350 -11.99 -10.84 -17.37
C GLN A 350 -10.46 -10.66 -17.38
N VAL A 351 -9.81 -11.18 -18.42
CA VAL A 351 -8.40 -10.88 -18.69
C VAL A 351 -8.30 -9.44 -19.20
N TYR A 352 -7.89 -8.51 -18.33
CA TYR A 352 -7.75 -7.09 -18.73
C TYR A 352 -6.55 -6.85 -19.65
N CYS A 353 -5.39 -7.44 -19.36
CA CYS A 353 -4.18 -7.20 -20.13
C CYS A 353 -4.32 -7.67 -21.59
N GLY A 354 -4.08 -6.75 -22.53
CA GLY A 354 -4.25 -7.01 -23.96
C GLY A 354 -5.70 -7.18 -24.40
N GLY A 355 -6.67 -6.79 -23.57
CA GLY A 355 -8.08 -6.66 -23.95
C GLY A 355 -8.30 -5.43 -24.83
N ALA A 356 -9.38 -5.44 -25.60
CA ALA A 356 -9.75 -4.33 -26.47
C ALA A 356 -11.24 -4.39 -26.82
N ASN A 357 -11.87 -3.22 -26.99
CA ASN A 357 -13.27 -3.11 -27.44
C ASN A 357 -14.24 -3.96 -26.61
N GLY A 358 -14.06 -3.98 -25.28
CA GLY A 358 -14.87 -4.76 -24.36
C GLY A 358 -14.63 -6.28 -24.38
N ARG A 359 -13.63 -6.76 -25.13
CA ARG A 359 -13.26 -8.18 -25.17
C ARG A 359 -12.04 -8.45 -24.30
N GLY A 360 -12.10 -9.55 -23.55
CA GLY A 360 -10.98 -10.05 -22.75
C GLY A 360 -9.74 -10.27 -23.61
N GLY A 361 -8.58 -9.95 -23.03
CA GLY A 361 -7.28 -10.19 -23.64
C GLY A 361 -6.79 -11.63 -23.52
N ASN A 362 -5.56 -11.85 -23.98
CA ASN A 362 -4.85 -13.12 -23.85
C ASN A 362 -3.35 -12.87 -23.73
N LEU A 363 -2.57 -13.94 -23.53
CA LEU A 363 -1.12 -13.81 -23.36
C LEU A 363 -0.42 -13.12 -24.55
N ALA A 364 -0.85 -13.39 -25.79
CA ALA A 364 -0.21 -12.81 -26.97
C ALA A 364 -0.48 -11.29 -27.08
N SER A 365 -1.72 -10.86 -26.88
CA SER A 365 -2.05 -9.43 -26.87
C SER A 365 -1.49 -8.71 -25.64
N CYS A 366 -1.42 -9.38 -24.49
CA CYS A 366 -0.77 -8.84 -23.30
C CYS A 366 0.73 -8.61 -23.53
N ARG A 367 1.44 -9.57 -24.15
CA ARG A 367 2.84 -9.39 -24.57
C ARG A 367 3.02 -8.20 -25.51
N ALA A 368 2.11 -8.00 -26.46
CA ALA A 368 2.15 -6.85 -27.35
C ALA A 368 2.00 -5.51 -26.59
N ALA A 369 1.04 -5.45 -25.66
CA ALA A 369 0.83 -4.28 -24.80
C ALA A 369 2.07 -3.97 -23.95
N LEU A 370 2.67 -4.97 -23.30
CA LEU A 370 3.87 -4.77 -22.48
C LEU A 370 5.09 -4.35 -23.30
N LYS A 371 5.26 -4.89 -24.52
CA LYS A 371 6.31 -4.45 -25.44
C LYS A 371 6.12 -2.99 -25.86
N SER A 372 4.88 -2.56 -26.08
CA SER A 372 4.57 -1.16 -26.38
C SER A 372 4.92 -0.25 -25.21
N ALA A 373 4.57 -0.64 -23.98
CA ALA A 373 4.93 0.09 -22.77
C ALA A 373 6.46 0.20 -22.62
N LEU A 374 7.21 -0.90 -22.80
CA LEU A 374 8.67 -0.89 -22.78
C LEU A 374 9.26 0.02 -23.86
N GLN A 375 8.72 0.01 -25.07
CA GLN A 375 9.20 0.88 -26.15
C GLN A 375 8.96 2.35 -25.81
N SER A 376 7.76 2.70 -25.34
CA SER A 376 7.44 4.07 -24.92
C SER A 376 8.34 4.54 -23.77
N THR A 377 8.70 3.66 -22.82
CA THR A 377 9.69 3.96 -21.79
C THR A 377 11.07 4.25 -22.38
N ILE A 378 11.55 3.40 -23.29
CA ILE A 378 12.85 3.57 -23.96
C ILE A 378 12.89 4.88 -24.74
N ASP A 379 11.83 5.21 -25.47
CA ASP A 379 11.74 6.44 -26.27
C ASP A 379 11.77 7.68 -25.36
N GLN A 380 11.02 7.66 -24.25
CA GLN A 380 11.02 8.73 -23.27
C GLN A 380 12.41 8.93 -22.63
N LEU A 381 13.05 7.84 -22.19
CA LEU A 381 14.37 7.89 -21.57
C LEU A 381 15.45 8.35 -22.55
N THR A 382 15.38 7.88 -23.80
CA THR A 382 16.26 8.33 -24.88
C THR A 382 16.14 9.84 -25.10
N SER A 383 14.91 10.37 -25.08
CA SER A 383 14.64 11.79 -25.22
C SER A 383 15.24 12.62 -24.08
N ILE A 384 14.99 12.25 -22.82
CA ILE A 384 15.44 13.05 -21.66
C ILE A 384 16.94 12.91 -21.34
N TYR A 385 17.56 11.76 -21.63
CA TYR A 385 19.00 11.55 -21.44
C TYR A 385 19.83 11.89 -22.69
N GLY A 386 19.21 11.99 -23.87
CA GLY A 386 19.90 12.24 -25.14
C GLY A 386 20.73 11.03 -25.63
N SER A 387 20.47 9.85 -25.10
CA SER A 387 21.20 8.61 -25.38
C SER A 387 20.26 7.42 -25.32
N SER A 388 20.35 6.53 -26.31
CA SER A 388 19.57 5.28 -26.34
C SER A 388 20.21 4.14 -25.55
N ASP A 389 21.39 4.36 -24.96
CA ASP A 389 22.07 3.38 -24.10
C ASP A 389 21.52 3.43 -22.66
N PRO A 390 20.84 2.37 -22.18
CA PRO A 390 20.35 2.31 -20.81
C PRO A 390 21.42 2.47 -19.72
N ALA A 391 22.70 2.22 -20.01
CA ALA A 391 23.77 2.46 -19.05
C ALA A 391 23.97 3.95 -18.72
N SER A 392 23.54 4.85 -19.62
CA SER A 392 23.64 6.31 -19.43
C SER A 392 22.47 6.92 -18.65
N TRP A 393 21.39 6.16 -18.39
CA TRP A 393 20.19 6.64 -17.71
C TRP A 393 20.36 6.63 -16.19
N THR A 394 21.29 7.42 -15.66
CA THR A 394 21.62 7.44 -14.24
C THR A 394 20.53 8.14 -13.40
N CYS A 395 20.36 7.73 -12.14
CA CYS A 395 19.65 8.52 -11.15
C CYS A 395 20.67 9.13 -10.19
N ALA A 396 20.97 10.42 -10.39
CA ALA A 396 22.08 11.11 -9.74
C ALA A 396 21.67 12.52 -9.32
N ARG A 397 22.20 13.00 -8.19
CA ARG A 397 21.98 14.38 -7.71
C ARG A 397 22.52 15.44 -8.67
N ALA A 398 23.48 15.07 -9.51
CA ALA A 398 23.99 15.93 -10.58
C ALA A 398 22.99 16.12 -11.74
N ASN A 399 21.93 15.34 -11.82
CA ASN A 399 20.90 15.51 -12.84
C ASN A 399 20.04 16.74 -12.55
N ASP A 400 19.86 17.59 -13.56
CA ASP A 400 19.01 18.78 -13.45
C ASP A 400 17.55 18.41 -13.13
N THR A 401 17.02 18.96 -12.03
CA THR A 401 15.64 18.80 -11.58
C THR A 401 14.65 19.67 -12.35
N ARG A 402 15.15 20.58 -13.21
CA ARG A 402 14.38 21.62 -13.91
C ARG A 402 13.58 22.51 -12.95
N GLY A 403 14.13 22.78 -11.78
CA GLY A 403 13.53 23.64 -10.76
C GLY A 403 12.47 22.96 -9.90
N ALA A 404 12.34 21.64 -9.94
CA ALA A 404 11.49 20.92 -8.99
C ALA A 404 12.09 20.97 -7.57
N ASP A 405 11.23 21.19 -6.58
CA ASP A 405 11.62 21.28 -5.18
C ASP A 405 12.08 19.90 -4.63
N PRO A 406 13.04 19.87 -3.70
CA PRO A 406 13.43 18.64 -3.01
C PRO A 406 12.23 17.94 -2.35
N GLY A 407 12.19 16.61 -2.44
CA GLY A 407 11.08 15.81 -1.91
C GLY A 407 9.74 15.96 -2.66
N SER A 408 9.71 16.59 -3.85
CA SER A 408 8.48 16.70 -4.66
C SER A 408 8.06 15.39 -5.35
N GLY A 409 8.91 14.36 -5.33
CA GLY A 409 8.74 13.10 -6.04
C GLY A 409 9.21 13.16 -7.49
N GLN A 410 9.58 12.00 -8.04
CA GLN A 410 9.98 11.88 -9.45
C GLN A 410 8.81 12.21 -10.39
N ASN A 411 9.12 12.74 -11.58
CA ASN A 411 8.14 13.00 -12.63
C ASN A 411 8.55 12.36 -13.97
N ASP A 412 7.64 12.30 -14.94
CA ASP A 412 7.88 11.65 -16.25
C ASP A 412 8.81 12.43 -17.19
N SER A 413 8.97 13.74 -16.96
CA SER A 413 9.58 14.68 -17.91
C SER A 413 11.05 15.00 -17.64
N THR A 414 11.56 14.63 -16.46
CA THR A 414 12.92 14.94 -16.02
C THR A 414 13.76 13.68 -15.80
N ARG A 415 15.08 13.87 -15.83
CA ARG A 415 16.04 12.84 -15.41
C ARG A 415 15.81 12.55 -13.92
N CYS A 416 16.02 11.30 -13.52
CA CYS A 416 15.87 10.89 -12.13
C CYS A 416 16.91 11.60 -11.26
N ASN A 417 16.48 12.17 -10.13
CA ASN A 417 17.36 12.80 -9.16
C ASN A 417 16.94 12.37 -7.74
N PRO A 418 17.82 11.71 -6.94
CA PRO A 418 17.51 11.29 -5.58
C PRO A 418 17.04 12.41 -4.64
N GLU A 419 17.38 13.67 -4.91
CA GLU A 419 16.90 14.84 -4.15
C GLU A 419 15.38 14.99 -4.18
N LEU A 420 14.72 14.51 -5.23
CA LEU A 420 13.25 14.54 -5.34
C LEU A 420 12.59 13.47 -4.45
N ASP A 421 13.34 12.46 -4.02
CA ASP A 421 12.86 11.41 -3.12
C ASP A 421 13.17 11.76 -1.65
N ASP A 422 14.13 12.65 -1.39
CA ASP A 422 14.64 12.98 -0.06
C ASP A 422 13.54 13.37 0.94
N ILE A 423 13.69 12.89 2.16
CA ILE A 423 12.82 13.25 3.28
C ILE A 423 13.13 14.70 3.67
N GLN A 424 12.08 15.53 3.72
CA GLN A 424 12.17 16.94 4.07
C GLN A 424 11.60 17.16 5.47
N TYR A 425 12.35 17.86 6.31
CA TYR A 425 11.91 18.19 7.66
C TYR A 425 11.30 19.59 7.71
N SER A 426 10.14 19.71 8.34
CA SER A 426 9.58 21.02 8.68
C SER A 426 10.39 21.64 9.83
N ALA A 427 10.76 22.91 9.69
CA ALA A 427 11.42 23.66 10.76
C ALA A 427 10.48 23.79 11.97
N ILE A 428 10.99 23.50 13.17
CA ILE A 428 10.32 23.83 14.43
C ILE A 428 11.11 24.97 15.08
N GLY A 429 10.55 26.18 15.03
CA GLY A 429 11.25 27.39 15.49
C GLY A 429 12.31 27.87 14.50
N VAL A 430 13.50 28.24 15.00
CA VAL A 430 14.60 28.81 14.20
C VAL A 430 15.58 27.76 13.66
N GLY A 431 15.43 26.49 14.03
CA GLY A 431 16.30 25.40 13.60
C GLY A 431 15.77 24.71 12.36
N THR A 432 16.64 24.46 11.38
CA THR A 432 16.37 23.56 10.25
C THR A 432 17.12 22.26 10.46
N VAL A 433 16.49 21.14 10.10
CA VAL A 433 17.14 19.83 10.03
C VAL A 433 17.44 19.56 8.55
N PRO A 434 18.69 19.23 8.18
CA PRO A 434 19.01 18.89 6.81
C PRO A 434 18.14 17.74 6.30
N SER A 435 17.77 17.79 5.02
CA SER A 435 17.10 16.69 4.34
C SER A 435 17.96 15.42 4.42
N MET A 436 17.31 14.26 4.38
CA MET A 436 18.00 12.97 4.37
C MET A 436 17.62 12.13 3.14
N PRO A 437 18.53 11.25 2.68
CA PRO A 437 18.19 10.27 1.65
C PRO A 437 16.91 9.51 1.98
N TRP A 438 16.12 9.24 0.94
CA TRP A 438 14.87 8.51 1.11
C TRP A 438 15.07 7.13 1.73
N VAL A 439 14.16 6.80 2.64
CA VAL A 439 13.90 5.46 3.15
C VAL A 439 12.44 5.43 3.59
N ASN A 440 11.71 4.39 3.20
CA ASN A 440 10.35 4.13 3.60
C ASN A 440 10.32 3.72 5.08
N ARG A 441 10.38 4.70 5.98
CA ARG A 441 10.52 4.49 7.42
C ARG A 441 9.45 5.25 8.21
N PRO A 442 9.12 4.79 9.43
CA PRO A 442 8.32 5.57 10.36
C PRO A 442 9.14 6.73 10.95
N THR A 443 8.44 7.70 11.53
CA THR A 443 9.03 8.84 12.25
C THR A 443 9.91 8.42 13.44
N PHE A 444 9.58 7.28 14.07
CA PHE A 444 10.28 6.73 15.21
C PHE A 444 10.42 5.21 15.06
N GLN A 445 11.57 4.67 15.48
CA GLN A 445 11.87 3.24 15.46
C GLN A 445 12.33 2.82 16.85
N GLN A 446 11.82 1.67 17.31
CA GLN A 446 12.22 1.06 18.58
C GLN A 446 12.40 -0.44 18.37
N VAL A 447 13.40 -0.99 19.04
CA VAL A 447 13.56 -2.44 19.16
C VAL A 447 13.58 -2.79 20.63
N VAL A 448 12.66 -3.67 21.02
CA VAL A 448 12.49 -4.13 22.39
C VAL A 448 12.63 -5.64 22.42
N GLN A 449 13.38 -6.13 23.39
CA GLN A 449 13.52 -7.56 23.65
C GLN A 449 13.23 -7.82 25.13
N TYR A 450 12.32 -8.75 25.39
CA TYR A 450 11.98 -9.21 26.73
C TYR A 450 12.64 -10.58 26.97
N PRO A 451 13.72 -10.65 27.79
CA PRO A 451 14.32 -11.93 28.11
C PRO A 451 13.40 -12.74 29.04
N ALA A 452 13.44 -14.07 28.91
CA ALA A 452 12.63 -14.98 29.71
C ALA A 452 12.92 -14.92 31.23
N GLN A 453 14.05 -14.34 31.65
CA GLN A 453 14.45 -14.15 33.05
C GLN A 453 15.26 -12.86 33.21
N ARG A 454 15.03 -12.12 34.31
CA ARG A 454 15.97 -11.17 34.91
C ARG A 454 16.37 -11.69 36.28
#